data_AF-W4S8P3-F1
#
_entry.id   AF-W4S8P3-F1
#
_cell.length_a   1.000
_cell.length_b   1.000
_cell.length_c   1.000
_cell.angle_alpha   90.00
_cell.angle_beta   90.00
_cell.angle_gamma   90.00
#
_symmetry.space_group_name_H-M   'P 1'
#
loop_
_entity.id
_entity.type
_entity.pdbx_description
1 polymer ?
#
loop_
_entity_poly.entity_id
_entity_poly.type
_entity_poly.pdbx_seq_one_letter_code
_entity_poly.pdbx_strand_id
1 'polypeptide(L)'
;SDAGTPLVSDPGFKLVRAARAAGIRVSPVPGACAAIAALSVAGLPSDRFGFEGFLPARSAARRERLAHLAGETRTLVFYESSHRIVESLADLRGAFGDERPAVIARELTKLFETVLDGTLAELQARVEADDNQRKGEFVVMVQGAADAAEGQLAEGRRVYAKLAEHLPPSTAAKLAAELTGAPRKALYGG
;
A
#
# COMPACT_ATOMS: atom_id res chain seq x y z
N SER A 1 10.10 23.50 -4.82
CA SER A 1 10.08 22.10 -5.25
C SER A 1 11.03 22.00 -6.39
N ASP A 2 11.90 21.01 -6.35
CA ASP A 2 12.88 20.77 -7.42
C ASP A 2 12.26 19.89 -8.52
N ALA A 3 11.19 19.13 -8.21
CA ALA A 3 10.48 18.30 -9.18
C ALA A 3 9.00 18.06 -8.80
N GLY A 4 8.12 18.06 -9.80
CA GLY A 4 6.72 17.68 -9.65
C GLY A 4 5.82 18.75 -9.03
N THR A 5 4.84 18.32 -8.24
CA THR A 5 3.81 19.19 -7.64
C THR A 5 4.33 19.77 -6.32
N PRO A 6 4.49 21.11 -6.20
CA PRO A 6 4.94 21.72 -4.96
C PRO A 6 4.04 21.36 -3.77
N LEU A 7 4.63 21.39 -2.56
CA LEU A 7 3.99 21.05 -1.29
C LEU A 7 3.71 19.55 -1.04
N VAL A 8 3.79 18.69 -2.04
CA VAL A 8 3.62 17.24 -1.87
C VAL A 8 4.98 16.61 -1.53
N SER A 9 5.20 16.29 -0.25
CA SER A 9 6.54 15.94 0.28
C SER A 9 7.60 17.01 0.02
N ASP A 10 7.17 18.27 -0.12
CA ASP A 10 8.01 19.42 -0.45
C ASP A 10 7.70 20.61 0.48
N PRO A 11 8.66 21.53 0.71
CA PRO A 11 8.39 22.76 1.44
C PRO A 11 7.45 23.69 0.66
N GLY A 12 6.75 24.58 1.38
CA GLY A 12 5.85 25.57 0.79
C GLY A 12 4.55 25.76 1.56
N PHE A 13 4.19 24.80 2.41
CA PHE A 13 2.98 24.87 3.25
C PHE A 13 2.85 26.18 4.03
N LYS A 14 3.92 26.60 4.74
CA LYS A 14 3.91 27.83 5.55
C LYS A 14 3.66 29.07 4.70
N LEU A 15 4.22 29.13 3.48
CA LEU A 15 4.04 30.23 2.54
C LEU A 15 2.59 30.31 2.06
N VAL A 16 2.04 29.19 1.56
CA VAL A 16 0.64 29.15 1.09
C VAL A 16 -0.33 29.49 2.22
N ARG A 17 -0.06 29.01 3.44
CA ARG A 17 -0.87 29.36 4.63
C ARG A 17 -0.80 30.85 4.94
N ALA A 18 0.38 31.46 4.92
CA ALA A 18 0.55 32.89 5.17
C ALA A 18 -0.13 33.75 4.08
N ALA A 19 0.01 33.38 2.81
CA ALA A 19 -0.65 34.05 1.70
C ALA A 19 -2.18 34.03 1.84
N ARG A 20 -2.75 32.86 2.15
CA ARG A 20 -4.19 32.73 2.42
C ARG A 20 -4.65 33.58 3.61
N ALA A 21 -3.88 33.58 4.70
CA ALA A 21 -4.20 34.40 5.87
C ALA A 21 -4.18 35.90 5.58
N ALA A 22 -3.36 36.34 4.62
CA ALA A 22 -3.29 37.73 4.15
C ALA A 22 -4.34 38.07 3.08
N GLY A 23 -5.30 37.18 2.78
CA GLY A 23 -6.31 37.39 1.74
C GLY A 23 -5.75 37.31 0.30
N ILE A 24 -4.53 36.81 0.12
CA ILE A 24 -3.92 36.66 -1.20
C ILE A 24 -4.52 35.42 -1.88
N ARG A 25 -5.00 35.59 -3.13
CA ARG A 25 -5.49 34.49 -3.95
C ARG A 25 -4.35 33.52 -4.27
N VAL A 26 -4.54 32.25 -3.89
CA VAL A 26 -3.66 31.14 -4.28
C VAL A 26 -4.37 30.28 -5.30
N SER A 27 -3.74 30.04 -6.46
CA SER A 27 -4.30 29.23 -7.55
C SER A 27 -3.35 28.08 -7.89
N PRO A 28 -3.80 26.81 -7.87
CA PRO A 28 -2.98 25.70 -8.31
C PRO A 28 -2.88 25.65 -9.85
N VAL A 29 -1.75 25.14 -10.35
CA VAL A 29 -1.59 24.73 -11.75
C VAL A 29 -1.44 23.20 -11.74
N PRO A 30 -2.29 22.44 -12.46
CA PRO A 30 -2.14 21.00 -12.58
C PRO A 30 -0.77 20.63 -13.17
N GLY A 31 -0.18 19.53 -12.73
CA GLY A 31 1.14 19.12 -13.18
C GLY A 31 1.53 17.72 -12.73
N ALA A 32 2.79 17.36 -12.97
CA ALA A 32 3.32 16.04 -12.67
C ALA A 32 3.36 15.77 -11.15
N CYS A 33 3.01 14.54 -10.76
CA CYS A 33 3.13 14.04 -9.41
C CYS A 33 3.55 12.57 -9.48
N ALA A 34 4.73 12.24 -8.95
CA ALA A 34 5.29 10.88 -9.04
C ALA A 34 4.37 9.83 -8.39
N ALA A 35 3.79 10.13 -7.22
CA ALA A 35 2.83 9.25 -6.56
C ALA A 35 1.62 8.90 -7.44
N ILE A 36 1.03 9.90 -8.11
CA ILE A 36 -0.14 9.71 -8.97
C ILE A 36 0.25 8.99 -10.27
N ALA A 37 1.38 9.36 -10.86
CA ALA A 37 1.90 8.70 -12.06
C ALA A 37 2.17 7.20 -11.80
N ALA A 38 2.85 6.88 -10.69
CA ALA A 38 3.11 5.50 -10.28
C ALA A 38 1.81 4.72 -10.05
N LEU A 39 0.87 5.30 -9.30
CA LEU A 39 -0.39 4.62 -8.96
C LEU A 39 -1.24 4.32 -10.21
N SER A 40 -1.18 5.19 -11.23
CA SER A 40 -1.94 5.00 -12.48
C SER A 40 -1.52 3.76 -13.28
N VAL A 41 -0.33 3.22 -13.01
CA VAL A 41 0.22 2.02 -13.68
C VAL A 41 0.44 0.84 -12.72
N ALA A 42 0.06 0.98 -11.44
CA ALA A 42 0.37 0.00 -10.41
C ALA A 42 -0.54 -1.24 -10.40
N GLY A 43 -1.71 -1.19 -11.04
CA GLY A 43 -2.67 -2.30 -10.95
C GLY A 43 -3.22 -2.56 -9.54
N LEU A 44 -3.04 -1.63 -8.60
CA LEU A 44 -3.59 -1.68 -7.24
C LEU A 44 -4.90 -0.88 -7.14
N PRO A 45 -5.79 -1.19 -6.16
CA PRO A 45 -6.96 -0.38 -5.90
C PRO A 45 -6.60 1.10 -5.70
N SER A 46 -7.26 1.99 -6.42
CA SER A 46 -6.95 3.42 -6.46
C SER A 46 -8.17 4.32 -6.23
N ASP A 47 -9.33 3.73 -5.92
CA ASP A 47 -10.52 4.44 -5.46
C ASP A 47 -10.27 5.19 -4.16
N ARG A 48 -9.46 4.60 -3.27
CA ARG A 48 -8.95 5.22 -2.04
C ARG A 48 -7.51 4.77 -1.80
N PHE A 49 -6.63 5.73 -1.53
CA PHE A 49 -5.24 5.47 -1.18
C PHE A 49 -4.75 6.43 -0.08
N GLY A 50 -3.71 6.03 0.64
CA GLY A 50 -2.98 6.84 1.59
C GLY A 50 -1.61 7.21 1.03
N PHE A 51 -1.30 8.50 0.97
CA PHE A 51 0.05 8.96 0.66
C PHE A 51 0.81 9.26 1.95
N GLU A 52 1.89 8.52 2.17
CA GLU A 52 2.69 8.56 3.40
C GLU A 52 4.01 9.35 3.22
N GLY A 53 4.32 9.77 1.99
CA GLY A 53 5.57 10.46 1.68
C GLY A 53 6.78 9.59 2.02
N PHE A 54 7.81 10.20 2.60
CA PHE A 54 9.00 9.47 3.06
C PHE A 54 8.80 8.93 4.48
N LEU A 55 9.10 7.65 4.67
CA LEU A 55 9.17 7.07 6.01
C LEU A 55 10.31 7.68 6.83
N PRO A 56 10.23 7.62 8.18
CA PRO A 56 11.32 8.04 9.04
C PRO A 56 12.65 7.39 8.66
N ALA A 57 13.73 8.16 8.65
CA ALA A 57 15.05 7.65 8.24
C ALA A 57 15.64 6.64 9.24
N ARG A 58 15.27 6.70 10.52
CA ARG A 58 15.75 5.78 11.56
C ARG A 58 14.87 4.53 11.61
N SER A 59 15.47 3.35 11.55
CA SER A 59 14.76 2.08 11.43
C SER A 59 13.74 1.83 12.55
N ALA A 60 14.03 2.22 13.79
CA ALA A 60 13.08 2.06 14.90
C ALA A 60 11.79 2.88 14.68
N ALA A 61 11.93 4.17 14.35
CA ALA A 61 10.78 5.04 14.07
C ALA A 61 10.05 4.63 12.78
N ARG A 62 10.78 4.12 11.78
CA ARG A 62 10.20 3.56 10.55
C ARG A 62 9.32 2.36 10.84
N ARG A 63 9.82 1.39 11.59
CA ARG A 63 9.04 0.20 11.99
C ARG A 63 7.83 0.56 12.84
N GLU A 64 7.97 1.49 13.77
CA GLU A 64 6.84 1.99 14.56
C GLU A 64 5.75 2.61 13.66
N ARG A 65 6.14 3.48 12.72
CA ARG A 65 5.21 4.04 11.74
C ARG A 65 4.52 2.96 10.92
N LEU A 66 5.27 1.97 10.43
CA LEU A 66 4.73 0.87 9.63
C LEU A 66 3.78 -0.02 10.44
N ALA A 67 4.07 -0.29 11.71
CA ALA A 67 3.17 -1.06 12.57
C ALA A 67 1.79 -0.40 12.70
N HIS A 68 1.73 0.93 12.79
CA HIS A 68 0.46 1.68 12.78
C HIS A 68 -0.32 1.57 11.47
N LEU A 69 0.35 1.28 10.36
CA LEU A 69 -0.25 1.16 9.04
C LEU A 69 -0.60 -0.30 8.67
N ALA A 70 -0.26 -1.28 9.50
CA ALA A 70 -0.38 -2.69 9.15
C ALA A 70 -1.81 -3.14 8.83
N GLY A 71 -2.80 -2.52 9.50
CA GLY A 71 -4.23 -2.76 9.30
C GLY A 71 -4.91 -1.78 8.34
N GLU A 72 -4.17 -0.88 7.68
CA GLU A 72 -4.76 0.03 6.70
C GLU A 72 -5.25 -0.74 5.47
N THR A 73 -6.52 -0.60 5.12
CA THR A 73 -7.15 -1.32 4.00
C THR A 73 -7.01 -0.61 2.65
N ARG A 74 -6.65 0.68 2.65
CA ARG A 74 -6.34 1.43 1.43
C ARG A 74 -4.95 1.11 0.90
N THR A 75 -4.74 1.26 -0.41
CA THR A 75 -3.40 1.26 -0.99
C THR A 75 -2.55 2.35 -0.33
N LEU A 76 -1.33 1.98 0.08
CA LEU A 76 -0.37 2.89 0.69
C LEU A 76 0.70 3.27 -0.33
N VAL A 77 1.05 4.55 -0.40
CA VAL A 77 2.05 5.08 -1.34
C VAL A 77 3.16 5.80 -0.57
N PHE A 78 4.39 5.34 -0.77
CA PHE A 78 5.61 5.85 -0.13
C PHE A 78 6.59 6.34 -1.19
N TYR A 79 7.37 7.35 -0.82
CA TYR A 79 8.60 7.70 -1.52
C TYR A 79 9.79 7.10 -0.79
N GLU A 80 10.78 6.64 -1.55
CA GLU A 80 12.01 6.11 -0.98
C GLU A 80 13.24 6.45 -1.83
N SER A 81 14.39 6.52 -1.15
CA SER A 81 15.69 6.76 -1.77
C SER A 81 16.45 5.47 -2.02
N SER A 82 17.33 5.50 -3.01
CA SER A 82 18.29 4.43 -3.34
C SER A 82 19.07 3.90 -2.13
N HIS A 83 19.48 4.78 -1.22
CA HIS A 83 20.27 4.41 -0.05
C HIS A 83 19.50 3.58 0.97
N ARG A 84 18.16 3.58 0.91
CA ARG A 84 17.29 2.95 1.90
C ARG A 84 16.32 1.92 1.33
N ILE A 85 16.24 1.76 0.02
CA ILE A 85 15.22 0.89 -0.59
C ILE A 85 15.26 -0.54 -0.04
N VAL A 86 16.46 -1.13 0.14
CA VAL A 86 16.61 -2.51 0.65
C VAL A 86 16.16 -2.61 2.11
N GLU A 87 16.61 -1.70 2.98
CA GLU A 87 16.21 -1.72 4.39
C GLU A 87 14.73 -1.39 4.58
N SER A 88 14.17 -0.51 3.74
CA SER A 88 12.75 -0.16 3.78
C SER A 88 11.88 -1.33 3.35
N LEU A 89 12.27 -2.08 2.31
CA LEU A 89 11.55 -3.30 1.90
C LEU A 89 11.59 -4.37 3.00
N ALA A 90 12.73 -4.54 3.67
CA ALA A 90 12.84 -5.45 4.81
C ALA A 90 11.90 -5.05 5.96
N ASP A 91 11.84 -3.76 6.32
CA ASP A 91 10.92 -3.28 7.36
C ASP A 91 9.45 -3.35 6.92
N LEU A 92 9.13 -3.11 5.65
CA LEU A 92 7.79 -3.28 5.08
C LEU A 92 7.32 -4.73 5.18
N ARG A 93 8.17 -5.70 4.83
CA ARG A 93 7.87 -7.14 5.00
C ARG A 93 7.64 -7.50 6.45
N GLY A 94 8.50 -7.01 7.35
CA GLY A 94 8.35 -7.24 8.78
C GLY A 94 7.03 -6.71 9.35
N ALA A 95 6.51 -5.60 8.82
CA ALA A 95 5.26 -5.00 9.27
C ALA A 95 4.01 -5.56 8.58
N PHE A 96 4.08 -5.86 7.28
CA PHE A 96 2.90 -6.15 6.46
C PHE A 96 2.79 -7.62 6.02
N GLY A 97 3.85 -8.41 6.22
CA GLY A 97 3.98 -9.79 5.78
C GLY A 97 4.61 -9.91 4.39
N ASP A 98 5.28 -11.04 4.16
CA ASP A 98 6.01 -11.33 2.91
C ASP A 98 5.10 -11.35 1.68
N GLU A 99 3.89 -11.90 1.83
CA GLU A 99 2.92 -12.11 0.75
C GLU A 99 2.10 -10.86 0.38
N ARG A 100 2.35 -9.71 1.02
CA ARG A 100 1.58 -8.50 0.73
C ARG A 100 1.87 -8.05 -0.71
N PRO A 101 0.86 -7.91 -1.59
CA PRO A 101 1.09 -7.39 -2.94
C PRO A 101 1.57 -5.95 -2.89
N ALA A 102 2.55 -5.63 -3.74
CA ALA A 102 3.14 -4.31 -3.83
C ALA A 102 3.68 -4.05 -5.25
N VAL A 103 4.01 -2.80 -5.51
CA VAL A 103 4.63 -2.33 -6.75
C VAL A 103 5.70 -1.29 -6.43
N ILE A 104 6.85 -1.41 -7.09
CA ILE A 104 7.94 -0.43 -7.04
C ILE A 104 8.05 0.22 -8.41
N ALA A 105 7.83 1.53 -8.47
CA ALA A 105 8.12 2.33 -9.64
C ALA A 105 9.43 3.11 -9.41
N ARG A 106 10.42 2.87 -10.27
CA ARG A 106 11.77 3.43 -10.19
C ARG A 106 12.02 4.33 -11.39
N GLU A 107 12.63 5.50 -11.15
CA GLU A 107 13.10 6.41 -12.20
C GLU A 107 12.00 6.79 -13.22
N LEU A 108 10.79 7.07 -12.72
CA LEU A 108 9.64 7.44 -13.55
C LEU A 108 9.98 8.57 -14.52
N THR A 109 9.52 8.40 -15.75
CA THR A 109 9.70 9.22 -16.96
C THR A 109 11.13 9.29 -17.52
N LYS A 110 12.10 8.60 -16.92
CA LYS A 110 13.51 8.63 -17.31
C LYS A 110 13.89 7.41 -18.16
N LEU A 111 15.11 7.43 -18.72
CA LEU A 111 15.64 6.36 -19.59
C LEU A 111 15.60 4.96 -18.94
N PHE A 112 15.83 4.91 -17.63
CA PHE A 112 15.88 3.67 -16.86
C PHE A 112 14.61 3.45 -16.03
N GLU A 113 13.46 3.96 -16.47
CA GLU A 113 12.19 3.69 -15.82
C GLU A 113 11.98 2.18 -15.66
N THR A 114 11.51 1.76 -14.49
CA THR A 114 11.15 0.37 -14.23
C THR A 114 9.97 0.31 -13.28
N VAL A 115 8.98 -0.53 -13.60
CA VAL A 115 7.85 -0.84 -12.71
C VAL A 115 7.89 -2.33 -12.43
N LEU A 116 8.05 -2.68 -11.15
CA LEU A 116 8.12 -4.06 -10.68
C LEU A 116 6.93 -4.33 -9.79
N ASP A 117 6.11 -5.32 -10.12
CA ASP A 117 5.03 -5.85 -9.29
C ASP A 117 5.38 -7.24 -8.72
N GLY A 118 4.71 -7.61 -7.63
CA GLY A 118 4.87 -8.89 -6.96
C GLY A 118 4.52 -8.81 -5.47
N THR A 119 4.88 -9.83 -4.72
CA THR A 119 4.84 -9.76 -3.25
C THR A 119 6.01 -8.93 -2.71
N LEU A 120 5.91 -8.43 -1.47
CA LEU A 120 7.02 -7.70 -0.84
C LEU A 120 8.31 -8.54 -0.78
N ALA A 121 8.20 -9.86 -0.57
CA ALA A 121 9.35 -10.76 -0.59
C ALA A 121 9.99 -10.88 -1.98
N GLU A 122 9.18 -11.08 -3.03
CA GLU A 122 9.67 -11.16 -4.42
C GLU A 122 10.34 -9.86 -4.85
N LEU A 123 9.73 -8.72 -4.50
CA LEU A 123 10.28 -7.40 -4.81
C LEU A 123 11.61 -7.16 -4.11
N GLN A 124 11.75 -7.54 -2.84
CA GLN A 124 13.05 -7.44 -2.16
C GLN A 124 14.10 -8.29 -2.87
N ALA A 125 13.78 -9.54 -3.22
CA ALA A 125 14.72 -10.40 -3.92
C ALA A 125 15.14 -9.81 -5.28
N ARG A 126 14.20 -9.27 -6.06
CA ARG A 126 14.48 -8.61 -7.35
C ARG A 126 15.36 -7.37 -7.20
N VAL A 127 15.09 -6.53 -6.19
CA VAL A 127 15.89 -5.34 -5.90
C VAL A 127 17.30 -5.71 -5.41
N GLU A 128 17.44 -6.79 -4.64
CA GLU A 128 18.74 -7.24 -4.16
C GLU A 128 19.60 -7.88 -5.26
N ALA A 129 18.98 -8.54 -6.23
CA ALA A 129 19.63 -9.25 -7.32
C ALA A 129 20.21 -8.35 -8.43
N ASP A 130 19.71 -7.11 -8.59
CA ASP A 130 20.16 -6.18 -9.64
C ASP A 130 20.55 -4.81 -9.06
N ASP A 131 21.84 -4.47 -9.17
CA ASP A 131 22.40 -3.18 -8.75
C ASP A 131 21.67 -1.97 -9.35
N ASN A 132 21.13 -2.08 -10.55
CA ASN A 132 20.41 -0.99 -11.18
C ASN A 132 19.06 -0.74 -10.51
N GLN A 133 18.43 -1.77 -9.93
CA GLN A 133 17.20 -1.61 -9.14
C GLN A 133 17.44 -0.96 -7.77
N ARG A 134 18.68 -0.67 -7.41
CA ARG A 134 19.05 0.09 -6.20
C ARG A 134 19.42 1.55 -6.49
N LYS A 135 19.26 2.03 -7.73
CA LYS A 135 19.66 3.38 -8.15
C LYS A 135 18.45 4.25 -8.51
N GLY A 136 18.59 5.55 -8.22
CA GLY A 136 17.60 6.56 -8.57
C GLY A 136 16.56 6.77 -7.47
N GLU A 137 15.38 7.17 -7.91
CA GLU A 137 14.25 7.54 -7.05
C GLU A 137 13.11 6.52 -7.16
N PHE A 138 12.42 6.27 -6.05
CA PHE A 138 11.42 5.22 -5.94
C PHE A 138 10.08 5.75 -5.43
N VAL A 139 9.01 5.25 -6.05
CA VAL A 139 7.67 5.22 -5.46
C VAL A 139 7.35 3.77 -5.13
N VAL A 140 7.13 3.47 -3.85
CA VAL A 140 6.74 2.14 -3.38
C VAL A 140 5.26 2.18 -3.03
N MET A 141 4.48 1.30 -3.65
CA MET A 141 3.04 1.21 -3.43
C MET A 141 2.72 -0.17 -2.88
N VAL A 142 1.98 -0.22 -1.78
CA VAL A 142 1.66 -1.48 -1.10
C VAL A 142 0.15 -1.61 -1.02
N GLN A 143 -0.37 -2.77 -1.38
CA GLN A 143 -1.78 -3.05 -1.22
C GLN A 143 -2.18 -2.93 0.26
N GLY A 144 -3.37 -2.39 0.50
CA GLY A 144 -3.94 -2.40 1.84
C GLY A 144 -4.09 -3.82 2.40
N ALA A 145 -4.23 -3.93 3.71
CA ALA A 145 -4.64 -5.16 4.35
C ALA A 145 -5.98 -5.62 3.79
N ALA A 146 -6.18 -6.93 3.71
CA ALA A 146 -7.50 -7.48 3.47
C ALA A 146 -8.46 -6.91 4.51
N ASP A 147 -9.64 -6.46 4.07
CA ASP A 147 -10.67 -6.03 5.01
C ASP A 147 -10.95 -7.20 5.96
N ALA A 148 -10.86 -6.97 7.27
CA ALA A 148 -11.05 -8.04 8.25
C ALA A 148 -12.40 -8.74 8.04
N ALA A 149 -13.43 -8.00 7.59
CA ALA A 149 -14.72 -8.56 7.23
C ALA A 149 -14.66 -9.43 5.96
N GLU A 150 -13.91 -9.03 4.93
CA GLU A 150 -13.70 -9.87 3.74
C GLU A 150 -12.85 -11.10 4.05
N GLY A 151 -11.79 -10.95 4.86
CA GLY A 151 -10.94 -12.06 5.29
C GLY A 151 -11.72 -13.09 6.11
N GLN A 152 -12.51 -12.61 7.08
CA GLN A 152 -13.43 -13.48 7.84
C GLN A 152 -14.45 -14.15 6.93
N LEU A 153 -15.04 -13.41 5.99
CA LEU A 153 -16.02 -13.96 5.06
C LEU A 153 -15.42 -14.99 4.10
N ALA A 154 -14.23 -14.74 3.55
CA ALA A 154 -13.52 -15.65 2.68
C ALA A 154 -13.16 -16.96 3.40
N GLU A 155 -12.63 -16.86 4.62
CA GLU A 155 -12.34 -18.03 5.45
C GLU A 155 -13.64 -18.76 5.85
N GLY A 156 -14.68 -18.01 6.21
CA GLY A 156 -16.02 -18.56 6.45
C GLY A 156 -16.56 -19.34 5.25
N ARG A 157 -16.37 -18.85 4.02
CA ARG A 157 -16.78 -19.54 2.78
C ARG A 157 -15.95 -20.81 2.55
N ARG A 158 -14.63 -20.77 2.80
CA ARG A 158 -13.74 -21.94 2.69
C ARG A 158 -14.15 -23.06 3.66
N VAL A 159 -14.38 -22.71 4.93
CA VAL A 159 -14.82 -23.65 5.96
C VAL A 159 -16.23 -24.18 5.67
N TYR A 160 -17.15 -23.32 5.26
CA TYR A 160 -18.50 -23.71 4.85
C TYR A 160 -18.47 -24.75 3.72
N ALA A 161 -17.71 -24.50 2.65
CA ALA A 161 -17.62 -25.40 1.50
C ALA A 161 -17.21 -26.81 1.93
N LYS A 162 -16.25 -26.94 2.85
CA LYS A 162 -15.78 -28.24 3.34
C LYS A 162 -16.81 -28.93 4.25
N LEU A 163 -17.49 -28.19 5.11
CA LEU A 163 -18.52 -28.75 5.99
C LEU A 163 -19.78 -29.18 5.22
N ALA A 164 -20.13 -28.46 4.16
CA ALA A 164 -21.28 -28.74 3.32
C ALA A 164 -21.15 -30.07 2.53
N GLU A 165 -19.94 -30.62 2.39
CA GLU A 165 -19.72 -31.97 1.82
C GLU A 165 -20.30 -33.07 2.73
N HIS A 166 -20.47 -32.81 4.03
CA HIS A 166 -20.80 -33.83 5.03
C HIS A 166 -22.02 -33.49 5.89
N LEU A 167 -22.48 -32.23 5.89
CA LEU A 167 -23.53 -31.73 6.76
C LEU A 167 -24.63 -30.99 5.97
N PRO A 168 -25.87 -30.96 6.47
CA PRO A 168 -26.92 -30.14 5.89
C PRO A 168 -26.47 -28.66 5.79
N PRO A 169 -26.79 -27.95 4.70
CA PRO A 169 -26.28 -26.60 4.44
C PRO A 169 -26.49 -25.60 5.59
N SER A 170 -27.66 -25.64 6.23
CA SER A 170 -27.97 -24.78 7.39
C SER A 170 -27.05 -25.03 8.59
N THR A 171 -26.69 -26.29 8.84
CA THR A 171 -25.78 -26.72 9.92
C THR A 171 -24.33 -26.38 9.57
N ALA A 172 -23.90 -26.66 8.34
CA ALA A 172 -22.58 -26.30 7.84
C ALA A 172 -22.33 -24.78 7.95
N ALA A 173 -23.30 -23.95 7.57
CA ALA A 173 -23.21 -22.50 7.66
C ALA A 173 -23.19 -21.98 9.10
N LYS A 174 -23.93 -22.63 10.02
CA LYS A 174 -23.88 -22.29 11.45
C LYS A 174 -22.48 -22.56 12.03
N LEU A 175 -21.95 -23.75 11.79
CA LEU A 175 -20.63 -24.16 12.29
C LEU A 175 -19.50 -23.33 11.68
N ALA A 176 -19.56 -23.05 10.38
CA ALA A 176 -18.58 -22.18 9.73
C ALA A 176 -18.59 -20.77 10.33
N ALA A 177 -19.77 -20.19 10.59
CA ALA A 177 -19.88 -18.89 11.25
C ALA A 177 -19.33 -18.90 12.69
N GLU A 178 -19.60 -19.95 13.47
CA GLU A 178 -19.07 -20.10 14.83
C GLU A 178 -17.54 -20.27 14.85
N LEU A 179 -16.97 -20.97 13.87
CA LEU A 179 -15.53 -21.24 13.77
C LEU A 179 -14.73 -20.05 13.25
N THR A 180 -15.30 -19.22 12.37
CA THR A 180 -14.55 -18.15 11.68
C THR A 180 -14.99 -16.74 12.05
N GLY A 181 -16.12 -16.58 12.76
CA GLY A 181 -16.72 -15.28 13.06
C GLY A 181 -17.43 -14.62 11.87
N ALA A 182 -17.51 -15.29 10.71
CA ALA A 182 -18.19 -14.77 9.54
C ALA A 182 -19.71 -14.69 9.74
N PRO A 183 -20.39 -13.67 9.18
CA PRO A 183 -21.85 -13.56 9.29
C PRO A 183 -22.54 -14.72 8.55
N ARG A 184 -23.24 -15.58 9.30
CA ARG A 184 -23.92 -16.79 8.79
C ARG A 184 -24.76 -16.57 7.53
N LYS A 185 -25.49 -15.45 7.44
CA LYS A 185 -26.32 -15.09 6.27
C LYS A 185 -25.50 -14.93 4.98
N ALA A 186 -24.23 -14.51 5.08
CA ALA A 186 -23.35 -14.33 3.94
C ALA A 186 -22.66 -15.64 3.49
N LEU A 187 -22.78 -16.70 4.30
CA LEU A 187 -22.31 -18.06 3.99
C LEU A 187 -23.40 -18.93 3.35
N TYR A 188 -24.66 -18.59 3.59
CA TYR A 188 -25.82 -19.38 3.22
C TYR A 188 -26.98 -18.46 2.82
N GLY A 189 -27.23 -18.36 1.51
CA GLY A 189 -28.30 -17.53 0.94
C GLY A 189 -27.89 -16.63 -0.22
N GLY A 190 -26.90 -17.02 -1.03
CA GLY A 190 -26.66 -16.49 -2.37
C GLY A 190 -27.20 -17.45 -3.42
#